data_AF-X1QLH4-F1
#
_entry.id   AF-X1QLH4-F1
#
_cell.length_a   1.000
_cell.length_b   1.000
_cell.length_c   1.000
_cell.angle_alpha   90.00
_cell.angle_beta   90.00
_cell.angle_gamma   90.00
#
_symmetry.space_group_name_H-M   'P 1'
#
loop_
_entity.id
_entity.type
_entity.pdbx_description
1 polymer ?
#
loop_
_entity_poly.entity_id
_entity_poly.type
_entity_poly.pdbx_seq_one_letter_code
_entity_poly.pdbx_strand_id
1 'polypeptide(L)'
;NIPPDEEDVVVRQRELTKADILKGLKTEVITRDEARDRLRELRYSPADAEFLLKIFDAQVKPPIEPAGREASKADIILAVKKGLITPEDAYLMLQDIDFTPEASMFILEVKAEVSPFSPINFAEFKDRAQKYRRAAGMVGVEMPEEIKKVAEVVVTLTGEVKALELSITEEKRGLVAEEIIPEETTRRLKSLQVKRNRAISTLEKAKSEYDRLVAEWRH
;
A
#
# COMPACT_ATOMS: atom_id res chain seq x y z
N ASN A 1 -16.06 -53.47 -53.74
CA ASN A 1 -15.85 -52.01 -53.62
C ASN A 1 -17.18 -51.30 -53.67
N ILE A 2 -17.82 -51.15 -52.51
CA ILE A 2 -18.93 -50.22 -52.33
C ILE A 2 -18.28 -48.96 -51.72
N PRO A 3 -18.46 -47.76 -52.30
CA PRO A 3 -17.91 -46.53 -51.72
C PRO A 3 -18.56 -46.27 -50.35
N PRO A 4 -17.81 -45.78 -49.36
CA PRO A 4 -18.39 -45.41 -48.07
C PRO A 4 -19.34 -44.22 -48.24
N ASP A 5 -20.50 -44.30 -47.60
CA ASP A 5 -21.47 -43.22 -47.54
C ASP A 5 -20.85 -42.01 -46.81
N GLU A 6 -20.71 -40.89 -47.52
CA GLU A 6 -20.36 -39.60 -46.92
C GLU A 6 -21.60 -39.08 -46.19
N GLU A 7 -21.61 -39.20 -44.86
CA GLU A 7 -22.65 -38.57 -44.03
C GLU A 7 -22.45 -37.04 -44.04
N ASP A 8 -23.29 -36.33 -44.80
CA ASP A 8 -23.38 -34.87 -44.77
C ASP A 8 -23.83 -34.40 -43.38
N VAL A 9 -22.87 -34.01 -42.54
CA VAL A 9 -23.14 -33.35 -41.26
C VAL A 9 -23.61 -31.93 -41.53
N VAL A 10 -24.92 -31.76 -41.72
CA VAL A 10 -25.54 -30.43 -41.81
C VAL A 10 -25.41 -29.73 -40.45
N VAL A 11 -24.39 -28.88 -40.33
CA VAL A 11 -24.18 -28.05 -39.15
C VAL A 11 -25.33 -27.06 -39.06
N ARG A 12 -26.26 -27.29 -38.12
CA ARG A 12 -27.30 -26.31 -37.78
C ARG A 12 -26.62 -25.05 -37.26
N GLN A 13 -26.68 -23.98 -38.04
CA GLN A 13 -26.28 -22.66 -37.57
C GLN A 13 -27.16 -22.30 -36.37
N ARG A 14 -26.52 -22.03 -35.22
CA ARG A 14 -27.24 -21.63 -34.02
C ARG A 14 -27.62 -20.15 -34.16
N GLU A 15 -28.91 -19.87 -34.15
CA GLU A 15 -29.42 -18.50 -34.10
C GLU A 15 -29.13 -17.87 -32.74
N LEU A 16 -28.87 -16.56 -32.73
CA LEU A 16 -28.64 -15.81 -31.49
C LEU A 16 -29.93 -15.72 -30.68
N THR A 17 -29.84 -15.96 -29.38
CA THR A 17 -30.99 -15.80 -28.49
C THR A 17 -31.20 -14.34 -28.10
N LYS A 18 -32.40 -13.99 -27.62
CA LYS A 18 -32.67 -12.67 -27.01
C LYS A 18 -31.63 -12.28 -25.94
N ALA A 19 -31.20 -13.25 -25.13
CA ALA A 19 -30.21 -13.01 -24.07
C ALA A 19 -28.84 -12.64 -24.64
N ASP A 20 -28.43 -13.29 -25.74
CA ASP A 20 -27.16 -13.01 -26.41
C ASP A 20 -27.16 -11.61 -27.04
N ILE A 21 -28.27 -11.20 -27.64
CA ILE A 21 -28.44 -9.86 -28.22
C ILE A 21 -28.32 -8.79 -27.12
N LEU A 22 -29.05 -8.92 -26.02
CA LEU A 22 -28.99 -7.97 -24.90
C LEU A 22 -27.61 -7.94 -24.23
N LYS A 23 -26.93 -9.09 -24.16
CA LYS A 23 -25.55 -9.16 -23.65
C LYS A 23 -24.58 -8.44 -24.59
N GLY A 24 -24.73 -8.61 -25.91
CA GLY A 24 -23.95 -7.90 -26.92
C GLY A 24 -24.10 -6.38 -26.81
N LEU A 25 -25.33 -5.90 -26.58
CA LEU A 25 -25.60 -4.49 -26.33
C LEU A 25 -24.95 -4.02 -25.01
N LYS A 26 -25.01 -4.83 -23.94
CA LYS A 26 -24.36 -4.55 -22.65
C LYS A 26 -22.86 -4.36 -22.77
N THR A 27 -22.23 -5.14 -23.63
CA THR A 27 -20.78 -5.09 -23.88
C THR A 27 -20.42 -4.15 -25.02
N GLU A 28 -21.38 -3.37 -25.53
CA GLU A 28 -21.19 -2.42 -26.64
C GLU A 28 -20.64 -3.06 -27.93
N VAL A 29 -20.84 -4.37 -28.11
CA VAL A 29 -20.43 -5.13 -29.30
C VAL A 29 -21.38 -4.87 -30.47
N ILE A 30 -22.64 -4.58 -30.16
CA ILE A 30 -23.65 -4.14 -31.11
C ILE A 30 -24.29 -2.84 -30.60
N THR A 31 -24.72 -2.01 -31.55
CA THR A 31 -25.43 -0.76 -31.27
C THR A 31 -26.89 -1.03 -30.88
N ARG A 32 -27.55 0.00 -30.32
CA ARG A 32 -28.97 -0.07 -29.95
C ARG A 32 -29.87 -0.37 -31.16
N ASP A 33 -29.56 0.22 -32.31
CA ASP A 33 -30.33 0.03 -33.54
C ASP A 33 -30.17 -1.40 -34.07
N GLU A 34 -28.94 -1.93 -34.08
CA GLU A 34 -28.68 -3.33 -34.45
C GLU A 34 -29.36 -4.33 -33.50
N ALA A 35 -29.36 -4.05 -32.20
CA ALA A 35 -30.07 -4.87 -31.22
C ALA A 35 -31.59 -4.88 -31.48
N ARG A 36 -32.16 -3.74 -31.88
CA ARG A 36 -33.58 -3.61 -32.25
C ARG A 36 -33.91 -4.43 -33.48
N ASP A 37 -33.09 -4.34 -34.53
CA ASP A 37 -33.31 -5.07 -35.77
C ASP A 37 -33.18 -6.59 -35.57
N ARG A 38 -32.19 -7.04 -34.81
CA ARG A 38 -32.04 -8.48 -34.46
C ARG A 38 -33.20 -9.00 -33.61
N LEU A 39 -33.77 -8.19 -32.72
CA LEU A 39 -34.98 -8.58 -32.00
C LEU A 39 -36.17 -8.74 -32.96
N ARG A 40 -36.27 -7.92 -34.01
CA ARG A 40 -37.32 -8.06 -35.03
C ARG A 40 -37.12 -9.32 -35.88
N GLU A 41 -35.88 -9.70 -36.17
CA GLU A 41 -35.56 -10.98 -36.84
C GLU A 41 -36.03 -12.19 -36.02
N LEU A 42 -35.95 -12.10 -34.68
CA LEU A 42 -36.54 -13.07 -33.74
C LEU A 42 -38.08 -12.97 -33.61
N ARG A 43 -38.72 -12.22 -34.51
CA ARG A 43 -40.18 -12.01 -34.60
C ARG A 43 -40.80 -11.24 -33.43
N TYR A 44 -40.04 -10.44 -32.70
CA TYR A 44 -40.63 -9.47 -31.79
C TYR A 44 -41.27 -8.32 -32.58
N SER A 45 -42.42 -7.84 -32.10
CA SER A 45 -43.04 -6.64 -32.69
C SER A 45 -42.14 -5.41 -32.45
N PRO A 46 -42.21 -4.37 -33.30
CA PRO A 46 -41.43 -3.15 -33.08
C PRO A 46 -41.64 -2.51 -31.69
N ALA A 47 -42.87 -2.58 -31.17
CA ALA A 47 -43.22 -2.08 -29.84
C ALA A 47 -42.59 -2.92 -28.72
N ASP A 48 -42.61 -4.26 -28.85
CA ASP A 48 -42.00 -5.15 -27.86
C ASP A 48 -40.48 -5.03 -27.84
N ALA A 49 -39.85 -4.91 -29.00
CA ALA A 49 -38.40 -4.71 -29.11
C ALA A 49 -37.96 -3.43 -28.39
N GLU A 50 -38.64 -2.31 -28.62
CA GLU A 50 -38.39 -1.05 -27.91
C GLU A 50 -38.63 -1.18 -26.40
N PHE A 51 -39.71 -1.85 -26.00
CA PHE A 51 -40.01 -2.09 -24.60
C PHE A 51 -38.91 -2.89 -23.90
N LEU A 52 -38.39 -3.93 -24.55
CA LEU A 52 -37.28 -4.74 -24.03
C LEU A 52 -35.99 -3.94 -23.90
N LEU A 53 -35.69 -3.08 -24.88
CA LEU A 53 -34.53 -2.19 -24.81
C LEU A 53 -34.66 -1.19 -23.66
N LYS A 54 -35.85 -0.62 -23.42
CA LYS A 54 -36.10 0.27 -22.27
C LYS A 54 -35.93 -0.43 -20.93
N ILE A 55 -36.40 -1.67 -20.79
CA ILE A 55 -36.17 -2.49 -19.58
C ILE A 55 -34.67 -2.67 -19.37
N PHE A 56 -33.95 -2.98 -20.46
CA PHE A 56 -32.51 -3.18 -20.41
C PHE A 56 -31.78 -1.89 -19.99
N ASP A 57 -32.11 -0.74 -20.57
CA ASP A 57 -31.52 0.56 -20.19
C ASP A 57 -31.73 0.88 -18.72
N ALA A 58 -32.93 0.60 -18.19
CA ALA A 58 -33.23 0.81 -16.77
C ALA A 58 -32.44 -0.13 -15.84
N GLN A 59 -31.99 -1.30 -16.35
CA GLN A 59 -31.17 -2.26 -15.59
C GLN A 59 -29.67 -1.97 -15.68
N VAL A 60 -29.21 -1.35 -16.76
CA VAL A 60 -27.81 -0.91 -16.88
C VAL A 60 -27.63 0.30 -15.96
N LYS A 61 -27.19 0.04 -14.73
CA LYS A 61 -26.63 1.10 -13.89
C LYS A 61 -25.54 1.80 -14.72
N PRO A 62 -25.50 3.15 -14.78
CA PRO A 62 -24.46 3.85 -15.50
C PRO A 62 -23.10 3.27 -15.06
N PRO A 63 -22.17 3.03 -16.00
CA PRO A 63 -20.85 2.54 -15.64
C PRO A 63 -20.31 3.48 -14.58
N ILE A 64 -20.14 2.95 -13.36
CA ILE A 64 -19.47 3.67 -12.30
C ILE A 64 -18.06 3.81 -12.85
N GLU A 65 -17.68 5.04 -13.24
CA GLU A 65 -16.30 5.33 -13.61
C GLU A 65 -15.41 4.68 -12.56
N PRO A 66 -14.35 3.95 -12.94
CA PRO A 66 -13.52 3.25 -11.99
C PRO A 66 -13.03 4.30 -10.99
N ALA A 67 -13.62 4.31 -9.79
CA ALA A 67 -13.28 5.28 -8.78
C ALA A 67 -11.77 5.23 -8.63
N GLY A 68 -11.11 6.37 -8.84
CA GLY A 68 -9.69 6.48 -8.59
C GLY A 68 -9.43 5.85 -7.22
N ARG A 69 -8.42 4.97 -7.12
CA ARG A 69 -8.14 4.34 -5.83
C ARG A 69 -7.73 5.45 -4.85
N GLU A 70 -8.65 5.82 -3.98
CA GLU A 70 -8.37 6.73 -2.89
C GLU A 70 -7.40 6.08 -1.91
N ALA A 71 -6.57 6.90 -1.27
CA ALA A 71 -5.63 6.43 -0.28
C ALA A 71 -6.39 5.79 0.89
N SER A 72 -6.01 4.57 1.28
CA SER A 72 -6.65 3.94 2.44
C SER A 72 -6.24 4.67 3.72
N LYS A 73 -7.07 4.56 4.77
CA LYS A 73 -6.73 5.04 6.12
C LYS A 73 -5.34 4.59 6.58
N ALA A 74 -4.95 3.36 6.26
CA ALA A 74 -3.65 2.82 6.65
C ALA A 74 -2.50 3.51 5.91
N ASP A 75 -2.68 3.81 4.62
CA ASP A 75 -1.69 4.49 3.80
C ASP A 75 -1.50 5.94 4.25
N ILE A 76 -2.58 6.65 4.58
CA ILE A 76 -2.55 8.02 5.12
C ILE A 76 -1.73 8.06 6.42
N ILE A 77 -2.03 7.18 7.38
CA ILE A 77 -1.30 7.11 8.65
C ILE A 77 0.18 6.75 8.42
N LEU A 78 0.46 5.84 7.49
CA LEU A 78 1.84 5.45 7.17
C LEU A 78 2.62 6.61 6.54
N ALA A 79 1.97 7.44 5.72
CA ALA A 79 2.56 8.63 5.12
C ALA A 79 2.94 9.67 6.19
N VAL A 80 2.08 9.91 7.19
CA VAL A 80 2.40 10.78 8.35
C VAL A 80 3.57 10.23 9.13
N LYS A 81 3.57 8.93 9.45
CA LYS A 81 4.68 8.28 10.17
C LYS A 81 6.02 8.37 9.46
N LYS A 82 5.99 8.38 8.13
CA LYS A 82 7.17 8.54 7.28
C LYS A 82 7.55 10.01 7.04
N GLY A 83 6.75 10.96 7.52
CA GLY A 83 6.93 12.38 7.28
C GLY A 83 6.73 12.79 5.82
N LEU A 84 5.97 12.01 5.04
CA LEU A 84 5.68 12.31 3.63
C LEU A 84 4.58 13.37 3.47
N ILE A 85 3.66 13.42 4.43
CA ILE A 85 2.60 14.42 4.55
C ILE A 85 2.58 14.91 6.00
N THR A 86 2.06 16.12 6.23
CA THR A 86 1.94 16.64 7.59
C THR A 86 0.72 16.03 8.30
N PRO A 87 0.65 16.07 9.64
CA PRO A 87 -0.55 15.66 10.36
C PRO A 87 -1.81 16.43 9.93
N GLU A 88 -1.67 17.71 9.57
CA GLU A 88 -2.77 18.55 9.08
C GLU A 88 -3.27 18.10 7.71
N ASP A 89 -2.37 17.76 6.79
CA ASP A 89 -2.75 17.22 5.47
C ASP A 89 -3.50 15.89 5.64
N ALA A 90 -2.99 15.02 6.51
CA ALA A 90 -3.61 13.73 6.79
C ALA A 90 -4.97 13.86 7.45
N TYR A 91 -5.18 14.89 8.28
CA TYR A 91 -6.47 15.18 8.89
C TYR A 91 -7.53 15.49 7.83
N LEU A 92 -7.19 16.30 6.82
CA LEU A 92 -8.08 16.60 5.69
C LEU A 92 -8.34 15.35 4.84
N MET A 93 -7.29 14.58 4.51
CA MET A 93 -7.45 13.33 3.73
C MET A 93 -8.32 12.30 4.43
N LEU A 94 -8.30 12.25 5.77
CA LEU A 94 -9.18 11.36 6.53
C LEU A 94 -10.65 11.82 6.44
N GLN A 95 -10.92 13.13 6.43
CA GLN A 95 -12.27 13.64 6.21
C GLN A 95 -12.79 13.35 4.81
N ASP A 96 -11.92 13.41 3.80
CA ASP A 96 -12.28 13.10 2.41
C ASP A 96 -12.75 11.64 2.23
N ILE A 97 -12.27 10.72 3.08
CA ILE A 97 -12.72 9.31 3.12
C ILE A 97 -13.76 9.05 4.23
N ASP A 98 -14.56 10.07 4.56
CA ASP A 98 -15.71 10.06 5.47
C ASP A 98 -15.41 9.84 6.97
N PHE A 99 -14.19 10.12 7.47
CA PHE A 99 -13.97 10.18 8.92
C PHE A 99 -14.45 11.51 9.50
N THR A 100 -15.06 11.46 10.69
CA THR A 100 -15.41 12.69 11.41
C THR A 100 -14.15 13.45 11.85
N PRO A 101 -14.24 14.78 12.08
CA PRO A 101 -13.16 15.58 12.66
C PRO A 101 -12.53 14.93 13.91
N GLU A 102 -13.36 14.49 14.86
CA GLU A 102 -12.90 13.92 16.12
C GLU A 102 -12.21 12.57 15.91
N ALA A 103 -12.75 11.73 15.03
CA ALA A 103 -12.15 10.45 14.69
C ALA A 103 -10.79 10.63 13.99
N SER A 104 -10.68 11.63 13.12
CA SER A 104 -9.45 11.96 12.40
C SER A 104 -8.35 12.41 13.35
N MET A 105 -8.66 13.33 14.28
CA MET A 105 -7.71 13.74 15.33
C MET A 105 -7.29 12.55 16.20
N PHE A 106 -8.25 11.75 16.68
CA PHE A 106 -7.95 10.59 17.51
C PHE A 106 -7.06 9.56 16.79
N ILE A 107 -7.33 9.29 15.51
CA ILE A 107 -6.51 8.39 14.69
C ILE A 107 -5.07 8.91 14.59
N LEU A 108 -4.91 10.21 14.35
CA LEU A 108 -3.59 10.83 14.22
C LEU A 108 -2.86 10.86 15.56
N GLU A 109 -3.51 11.25 16.65
CA GLU A 109 -2.92 11.26 17.99
C GLU A 109 -2.49 9.85 18.43
N VAL A 110 -3.39 8.86 18.36
CA VAL A 110 -3.10 7.51 18.85
C VAL A 110 -2.10 6.77 17.96
N LYS A 111 -2.19 6.97 16.64
CA LYS A 111 -1.38 6.17 15.70
C LYS A 111 -0.17 6.89 15.18
N ALA A 112 -0.21 8.21 14.96
CA ALA A 112 0.93 8.95 14.45
C ALA A 112 1.94 9.28 15.55
N GLU A 113 1.49 9.51 16.79
CA GLU A 113 2.43 9.61 17.90
C GLU A 113 3.15 8.28 18.08
N VAL A 114 4.48 8.36 18.14
CA VAL A 114 5.31 7.26 18.62
C VAL A 114 4.93 7.07 20.07
N SER A 115 3.93 6.23 20.33
CA SER A 115 3.50 5.96 21.69
C SER A 115 4.74 5.63 22.52
N PRO A 116 4.92 6.21 23.72
CA PRO A 116 6.02 5.83 24.60
C PRO A 116 5.98 4.34 24.97
N PHE A 117 4.83 3.70 24.71
CA PHE A 117 4.62 2.27 24.86
C PHE A 117 4.82 1.48 23.56
N SER A 118 5.12 2.10 22.43
CA SER A 118 5.53 1.35 21.23
C SER A 118 6.98 0.92 21.39
N PRO A 119 7.29 -0.38 21.28
CA PRO A 119 8.66 -0.84 21.39
C PRO A 119 9.53 -0.19 20.32
N ILE A 120 10.67 0.35 20.75
CA ILE A 120 11.59 1.13 19.91
C ILE A 120 12.32 0.21 18.93
N ASN A 121 12.51 -1.06 19.32
CA ASN A 121 13.18 -2.07 18.51
C ASN A 121 12.53 -3.45 18.63
N PHE A 122 12.98 -4.38 17.80
CA PHE A 122 12.45 -5.74 17.77
C PHE A 122 12.69 -6.52 19.07
N ALA A 123 13.81 -6.26 19.75
CA ALA A 123 14.14 -6.90 21.02
C ALA A 123 13.13 -6.52 22.11
N GLU A 124 12.82 -5.23 22.24
CA GLU A 124 11.83 -4.73 23.18
C GLU A 124 10.42 -5.23 22.86
N PHE A 125 10.07 -5.31 21.55
CA PHE A 125 8.81 -5.92 21.12
C PHE A 125 8.72 -7.39 21.55
N LYS A 126 9.81 -8.16 21.36
CA LYS A 126 9.87 -9.57 21.77
C LYS A 126 9.77 -9.73 23.29
N ASP A 127 10.46 -8.90 24.06
CA ASP A 127 10.40 -8.93 25.52
C ASP A 127 8.97 -8.67 26.02
N ARG A 128 8.30 -7.64 25.47
CA ARG A 128 6.90 -7.33 25.79
C ARG A 128 5.95 -8.46 25.38
N ALA A 129 6.10 -9.01 24.18
CA ALA A 129 5.29 -10.12 23.70
C ALA A 129 5.47 -11.38 24.58
N GLN A 130 6.70 -11.64 25.08
CA GLN A 130 6.97 -12.74 25.99
C GLN A 130 6.40 -12.51 27.39
N LYS A 131 6.46 -11.27 27.91
CA LYS A 131 5.78 -10.90 29.17
C LYS A 131 4.27 -11.14 29.07
N TYR A 132 3.65 -10.74 27.95
CA TYR A 132 2.24 -11.03 27.69
C TYR A 132 1.95 -12.53 27.63
N ARG A 133 2.77 -13.32 26.90
CA ARG A 133 2.64 -14.78 26.84
C ARG A 133 2.69 -15.42 28.22
N ARG A 134 3.64 -15.00 29.07
CA ARG A 134 3.76 -15.47 30.45
C ARG A 134 2.52 -15.13 31.29
N ALA A 135 2.01 -13.90 31.17
CA ALA A 135 0.78 -13.49 31.84
C ALA A 135 -0.44 -14.32 31.39
N ALA A 136 -0.45 -14.76 30.13
CA ALA A 136 -1.46 -15.64 29.57
C ALA A 136 -1.20 -17.15 29.82
N GLY A 137 -0.22 -17.52 30.66
CA GLY A 137 0.10 -18.92 30.99
C GLY A 137 0.84 -19.69 29.89
N MET A 138 1.35 -19.02 28.86
CA MET A 138 2.17 -19.64 27.81
C MET A 138 3.66 -19.62 28.20
N VAL A 139 4.41 -20.64 27.75
CA VAL A 139 5.86 -20.73 27.97
C VAL A 139 6.57 -19.64 27.14
N GLY A 140 7.36 -18.79 27.81
CA GLY A 140 8.19 -17.77 27.18
C GLY A 140 9.67 -18.02 27.49
N VAL A 141 10.51 -18.07 26.45
CA VAL A 141 11.98 -18.15 26.59
C VAL A 141 12.52 -16.73 26.76
N GLU A 142 13.09 -16.39 27.90
CA GLU A 142 13.65 -15.05 28.11
C GLU A 142 14.84 -14.79 27.18
N MET A 143 14.89 -13.59 26.62
CA MET A 143 16.01 -13.14 25.81
C MET A 143 17.19 -12.75 26.73
N PRO A 144 18.41 -13.27 26.49
CA PRO A 144 19.61 -12.92 27.24
C PRO A 144 19.87 -11.42 27.34
N GLU A 145 20.37 -10.96 28.49
CA GLU A 145 20.71 -9.55 28.75
C GLU A 145 21.78 -9.00 27.80
N GLU A 146 22.68 -9.87 27.31
CA GLU A 146 23.70 -9.50 26.32
C GLU A 146 23.06 -9.03 25.01
N ILE A 147 22.04 -9.76 24.51
CA ILE A 147 21.30 -9.39 23.30
C ILE A 147 20.58 -8.06 23.51
N LYS A 148 20.01 -7.82 24.69
CA LYS A 148 19.32 -6.56 25.01
C LYS A 148 20.27 -5.38 24.97
N LYS A 149 21.45 -5.50 25.59
CA LYS A 149 22.48 -4.44 25.59
C LYS A 149 22.98 -4.12 24.19
N VAL A 150 23.28 -5.14 23.39
CA VAL A 150 23.73 -4.91 22.00
C VAL A 150 22.60 -4.30 21.15
N ALA A 151 21.35 -4.72 21.34
CA ALA A 151 20.20 -4.12 20.67
C ALA A 151 20.03 -2.63 21.02
N GLU A 152 20.24 -2.25 22.28
CA GLU A 152 20.21 -0.85 22.71
C GLU A 152 21.30 -0.02 22.02
N VAL A 153 22.53 -0.54 21.95
CA VAL A 153 23.65 0.09 21.22
C VAL A 153 23.32 0.26 19.72
N VAL A 154 22.69 -0.73 19.10
CA VAL A 154 22.25 -0.62 17.69
C VAL A 154 21.22 0.50 17.52
N VAL A 155 20.29 0.68 18.46
CA VAL A 155 19.30 1.76 18.42
C VAL A 155 19.95 3.13 18.57
N THR A 156 20.82 3.30 19.56
CA THR A 156 21.51 4.59 19.79
C THR A 156 22.33 5.00 18.59
N LEU A 157 23.17 4.09 18.06
CA LEU A 157 23.96 4.34 16.85
C LEU A 157 23.10 4.60 15.61
N THR A 158 21.95 3.95 15.48
CA THR A 158 21.00 4.24 14.39
C THR A 158 20.44 5.66 14.51
N GLY A 159 20.12 6.12 15.72
CA GLY A 159 19.71 7.50 15.98
C GLY A 159 20.79 8.52 15.63
N GLU A 160 22.05 8.26 16.02
CA GLU A 160 23.19 9.12 15.70
C GLU A 160 23.43 9.24 14.18
N VAL A 161 23.37 8.13 13.44
CA VAL A 161 23.51 8.14 11.98
C VAL A 161 22.42 9.01 11.34
N LYS A 162 21.16 8.85 11.76
CA LYS A 162 20.05 9.67 11.24
C LYS A 162 20.21 11.15 11.56
N ALA A 163 20.63 11.50 12.77
CA ALA A 163 20.87 12.89 13.16
C ALA A 163 21.99 13.54 12.31
N LEU A 164 23.06 12.78 12.03
CA LEU A 164 24.14 13.23 11.15
C LEU A 164 23.68 13.36 9.69
N GLU A 165 22.83 12.46 9.20
CA GLU A 165 22.23 12.55 7.86
C GLU A 165 21.35 13.78 7.70
N LEU A 166 20.51 14.09 8.70
CA LEU A 166 19.70 15.32 8.73
C LEU A 166 20.60 16.56 8.69
N SER A 167 21.62 16.61 9.56
CA SER A 167 22.58 17.73 9.60
C SER A 167 23.29 17.93 8.26
N ILE A 168 23.69 16.85 7.58
CA ILE A 168 24.30 16.90 6.25
C ILE A 168 23.30 17.43 5.22
N THR A 169 22.04 17.04 5.31
CA THR A 169 20.98 17.45 4.37
C THR A 169 20.65 18.93 4.51
N GLU A 170 20.58 19.45 5.74
CA GLU A 170 20.39 20.86 6.04
C GLU A 170 21.55 21.72 5.53
N GLU A 171 22.80 21.31 5.82
CA GLU A 171 24.00 21.99 5.32
C GLU A 171 24.05 22.00 3.79
N LYS A 172 23.69 20.88 3.14
CA LYS A 172 23.58 20.83 1.66
C LYS A 172 22.50 21.76 1.12
N ARG A 173 21.37 21.90 1.81
CA ARG A 173 20.28 22.79 1.40
C ARG A 173 20.72 24.25 1.44
N GLY A 174 21.52 24.63 2.45
CA GLY A 174 22.12 25.96 2.52
C GLY A 174 23.07 26.25 1.35
N LEU A 175 23.88 25.26 0.94
CA LEU A 175 24.83 25.41 -0.17
C LEU A 175 24.20 25.62 -1.55
N VAL A 176 22.99 25.09 -1.79
CA VAL A 176 22.31 25.26 -3.09
C VAL A 176 21.77 26.69 -3.27
N ALA A 177 21.58 27.44 -2.18
CA ALA A 177 21.00 28.78 -2.23
C ALA A 177 22.04 29.89 -2.52
N GLU A 178 23.33 29.64 -2.32
CA GLU A 178 24.39 30.65 -2.49
C GLU A 178 25.22 30.41 -3.77
N GLU A 179 25.47 31.46 -4.55
CA GLU A 179 26.22 31.38 -5.81
C GLU A 179 27.74 31.22 -5.59
N ILE A 180 28.24 31.59 -4.40
CA ILE A 180 29.63 31.44 -3.98
C ILE A 180 29.66 30.60 -2.71
N ILE A 181 30.11 29.35 -2.80
CA ILE A 181 30.17 28.43 -1.68
C ILE A 181 31.29 28.86 -0.71
N PRO A 182 30.99 29.18 0.56
CA PRO A 182 32.02 29.49 1.55
C PRO A 182 32.91 28.26 1.83
N GLU A 183 34.23 28.47 1.90
CA GLU A 183 35.19 27.39 2.17
C GLU A 183 34.93 26.73 3.53
N GLU A 184 34.48 27.51 4.52
CA GLU A 184 34.11 27.02 5.85
C GLU A 184 32.97 25.99 5.81
N THR A 185 31.91 26.27 5.05
CA THR A 185 30.74 25.38 4.90
C THR A 185 31.17 24.06 4.26
N THR A 186 32.07 24.13 3.27
CA THR A 186 32.65 22.95 2.63
C THR A 186 33.46 22.09 3.60
N ARG A 187 34.24 22.71 4.50
CA ARG A 187 35.01 22.01 5.54
C ARG A 187 34.09 21.36 6.58
N ARG A 188 33.03 22.06 7.02
CA ARG A 188 32.01 21.52 7.94
C ARG A 188 31.30 20.31 7.35
N LEU A 189 30.84 20.41 6.11
CA LEU A 189 30.21 19.30 5.38
C LEU A 189 31.10 18.06 5.34
N LYS A 190 32.38 18.21 4.98
CA LYS A 190 33.35 17.10 4.97
C LYS A 190 33.53 16.49 6.36
N SER A 191 33.60 17.32 7.41
CA SER A 191 33.69 16.84 8.79
C SER A 191 32.47 16.00 9.20
N LEU A 192 31.26 16.48 8.89
CA LEU A 192 30.01 15.75 9.14
C LEU A 192 29.96 14.42 8.38
N GLN A 193 30.38 14.40 7.11
CA GLN A 193 30.45 13.17 6.31
C GLN A 193 31.42 12.14 6.90
N VAL A 194 32.59 12.57 7.37
CA VAL A 194 33.55 11.68 8.03
C VAL A 194 32.95 11.12 9.34
N LYS A 195 32.30 11.96 10.15
CA LYS A 195 31.61 11.51 11.37
C LYS A 195 30.52 10.49 11.06
N ARG A 196 29.68 10.75 10.05
CA ARG A 196 28.63 9.82 9.58
C ARG A 196 29.22 8.48 9.17
N ASN A 197 30.28 8.48 8.37
CA ASN A 197 30.90 7.23 7.91
C ASN A 197 31.50 6.41 9.06
N ARG A 198 32.07 7.06 10.07
CA ARG A 198 32.54 6.38 11.30
C ARG A 198 31.37 5.78 12.07
N ALA A 199 30.29 6.54 12.27
CA ALA A 199 29.08 6.08 12.95
C ALA A 199 28.41 4.90 12.22
N ILE A 200 28.39 4.91 10.89
CA ILE A 200 27.92 3.79 10.06
C ILE A 200 28.78 2.55 10.28
N SER A 201 30.11 2.67 10.24
CA SER A 201 31.00 1.53 10.45
C SER A 201 30.86 0.93 11.87
N THR A 202 30.66 1.76 12.89
CA THR A 202 30.39 1.27 14.26
C THR A 202 29.03 0.60 14.35
N LEU A 203 28.00 1.16 13.69
CA LEU A 203 26.67 0.59 13.63
C LEU A 203 26.67 -0.79 12.94
N GLU A 204 27.40 -0.94 11.84
CA GLU A 204 27.54 -2.21 11.12
C GLU A 204 28.15 -3.30 12.00
N LYS A 205 29.22 -2.98 12.73
CA LYS A 205 29.84 -3.91 13.69
C LYS A 205 28.86 -4.35 14.79
N ALA A 206 28.16 -3.38 15.39
CA ALA A 206 27.17 -3.66 16.42
C ALA A 206 26.00 -4.52 15.89
N LYS A 207 25.56 -4.29 14.64
CA LYS A 207 24.56 -5.12 13.97
C LYS A 207 25.05 -6.54 13.74
N SER A 208 26.26 -6.72 13.23
CA SER A 208 26.83 -8.06 13.04
C SER A 208 26.96 -8.83 14.35
N GLU A 209 27.34 -8.16 15.44
CA GLU A 209 27.37 -8.76 16.77
C GLU A 209 25.97 -9.13 17.29
N TYR A 210 25.00 -8.23 17.12
CA TYR A 210 23.60 -8.49 17.45
C TYR A 210 23.06 -9.72 16.70
N ASP A 211 23.26 -9.77 15.39
CA ASP A 211 22.79 -10.85 14.54
C ASP A 211 23.44 -12.19 14.92
N ARG A 212 24.73 -12.19 15.28
CA ARG A 212 25.43 -13.37 15.80
C ARG A 212 24.79 -13.88 17.10
N LEU A 213 24.59 -13.01 18.10
CA LEU A 213 23.99 -13.42 19.38
C LEU A 213 22.54 -13.89 19.22
N VAL A 214 21.77 -13.24 18.34
CA VAL A 214 20.39 -13.67 18.03
C VAL A 214 20.37 -15.03 17.34
N ALA A 215 21.32 -15.31 16.45
CA ALA A 215 21.45 -16.62 15.82
C ALA A 215 21.78 -17.70 16.86
N GLU A 216 22.76 -17.44 17.74
CA GLU A 216 23.14 -18.35 18.84
C GLU A 216 21.98 -18.64 19.80
N TRP A 217 21.14 -17.65 20.10
CA TRP A 217 19.98 -17.84 20.99
C TRP A 217 18.80 -18.58 20.33
N ARG A 218 18.69 -18.57 19.01
CA ARG A 218 17.62 -19.27 18.28
C ARG A 218 17.88 -20.78 18.12
N HIS A 219 19.13 -21.20 18.23
CA HIS A 219 19.58 -22.59 18.08
C HIS A 219 19.75 -23.26 19.45
#